data_AF-A0A975CLQ2-F1
#
_entry.id   AF-A0A975CLQ2-F1
#
_cell.length_a   1.000
_cell.length_b   1.000
_cell.length_c   1.000
_cell.angle_alpha   90.00
_cell.angle_beta   90.00
_cell.angle_gamma   90.00
#
_symmetry.space_group_name_H-M   'P 1'
#
loop_
_entity.id
_entity.type
_entity.pdbx_description
1 polymer ?
#
loop_
_entity_poly.entity_id
_entity_poly.type
_entity_poly.pdbx_seq_one_letter_code
_entity_poly.pdbx_strand_id
1 'polypeptide(L)' 'MADRWNKSEATIERYRSDGVGPRFLKIGGAVRYRLEDIEAFERECLYDNPHTRCAASASQSPSSILQGVNV' A
#
# COMPACT_ATOMS: atom_id res chain seq x y z
N MET A 1 3.57 -11.09 -9.41
CA MET A 1 4.07 -9.73 -9.13
C MET A 1 4.75 -9.11 -10.33
N ALA A 2 5.78 -9.78 -10.87
CA ALA A 2 6.52 -9.35 -12.06
C ALA A 2 5.61 -9.03 -13.26
N ASP A 3 4.65 -9.91 -13.54
CA ASP A 3 3.67 -9.72 -14.62
C ASP A 3 2.75 -8.51 -14.39
N ARG A 4 2.25 -8.35 -13.16
CA ARG A 4 1.31 -7.26 -12.79
C ARG A 4 1.96 -5.88 -12.89
N TRP A 5 3.24 -5.76 -12.54
CA TRP A 5 3.97 -4.50 -12.53
C TRP A 5 4.93 -4.34 -13.71
N ASN A 6 5.00 -5.33 -14.60
CA ASN A 6 5.97 -5.41 -15.68
C ASN A 6 7.41 -5.16 -15.20
N LYS A 7 7.77 -5.72 -14.04
CA LYS A 7 9.09 -5.58 -13.40
C LYS A 7 9.80 -6.92 -13.32
N SER A 8 11.11 -6.93 -13.56
CA SER A 8 11.93 -8.12 -13.40
C SER A 8 11.98 -8.59 -11.95
N GLU A 9 12.14 -9.90 -11.73
CA GLU A 9 12.27 -10.48 -10.38
C GLU A 9 13.42 -9.86 -9.59
N ALA A 10 14.53 -9.54 -10.26
CA ALA A 10 15.67 -8.83 -9.68
C ALA A 10 15.30 -7.46 -9.08
N THR A 11 14.35 -6.73 -9.69
CA THR A 11 13.87 -5.46 -9.14
C THR A 11 13.07 -5.66 -7.87
N ILE A 12 12.24 -6.71 -7.84
CA ILE A 12 11.47 -7.07 -6.64
C ILE A 12 12.41 -7.51 -5.52
N GLU A 13 13.44 -8.30 -5.82
CA GLU A 13 14.45 -8.70 -4.84
C GLU A 13 15.18 -7.48 -4.28
N ARG A 14 15.57 -6.52 -5.13
CA ARG A 14 16.20 -5.27 -4.70
C ARG A 14 15.31 -4.43 -3.80
N TYR A 15 14.02 -4.30 -4.12
CA TYR A 15 13.06 -3.60 -3.24
C TYR A 15 12.98 -4.22 -1.84
N ARG A 16 13.20 -5.53 -1.72
CA ARG A 16 13.23 -6.21 -0.42
C ARG A 16 14.50 -5.93 0.35
N SER A 17 15.65 -5.89 -0.33
CA SER A 17 16.93 -5.56 0.29
C SER A 17 17.02 -4.09 0.71
N ASP A 18 16.50 -3.19 -0.13
CA ASP A 18 16.47 -1.75 0.14
C ASP A 18 15.39 -1.36 1.16
N GLY A 19 14.45 -2.26 1.47
CA GLY A 19 13.32 -1.98 2.37
C GLY A 19 12.27 -1.04 1.76
N VAL A 20 12.36 -0.79 0.45
CA VAL A 20 11.47 0.10 -0.30
C VAL A 20 10.58 -0.77 -1.19
N GLY A 21 9.54 -1.35 -0.60
CA GLY A 21 8.61 -2.23 -1.32
C GLY A 21 7.37 -2.60 -0.51
N PRO A 22 6.38 -3.27 -1.14
CA PRO A 22 5.17 -3.70 -0.45
C PRO A 22 5.49 -4.70 0.66
N ARG A 23 4.66 -4.72 1.69
CA ARG A 23 4.79 -5.68 2.80
C ARG A 23 4.66 -7.10 2.27
N PHE A 24 5.46 -8.01 2.84
CA PHE A 24 5.51 -9.39 2.41
C PHE A 24 5.39 -10.34 3.60
N LEU A 25 4.88 -11.53 3.32
CA LEU A 25 4.78 -12.64 4.24
C LEU A 25 5.89 -13.62 3.91
N LYS A 26 6.59 -14.08 4.95
CA LYS A 26 7.58 -15.16 4.86
C LYS A 26 6.96 -16.43 5.40
N ILE A 27 6.62 -17.36 4.52
CA ILE A 27 5.95 -18.63 4.88
C ILE A 27 6.80 -19.77 4.31
N GLY A 28 7.39 -20.58 5.19
CA GLY A 28 8.16 -21.77 4.79
C GLY A 28 9.36 -21.48 3.87
N GLY A 29 10.02 -20.33 4.06
CA GLY A 29 11.14 -19.90 3.21
C GLY A 29 10.73 -19.25 1.88
N ALA A 30 9.47 -19.39 1.47
CA ALA A 30 8.90 -18.68 0.34
C ALA A 30 8.35 -17.33 0.78
N VAL A 31 8.34 -16.38 -0.17
CA VAL A 31 7.86 -15.03 0.08
C VAL A 31 6.63 -14.78 -0.76
N ARG A 32 5.58 -14.33 -0.10
CA ARG A 32 4.31 -14.02 -0.75
C ARG A 32 3.86 -12.63 -0.37
N TYR A 33 3.06 -12.04 -1.22
CA TYR A 33 2.47 -10.74 -1.02
C TYR A 33 0.95 -10.88 -1.00
N ARG A 34 0.29 -10.19 -0.08
CA ARG A 34 -1.18 -10.06 -0.12
C ARG A 34 -1.54 -8.95 -1.07
N LEU A 35 -2.68 -9.06 -1.73
CA LEU A 35 -3.16 -8.05 -2.65
C LEU A 35 -3.26 -6.67 -1.97
N GLU A 36 -3.81 -6.64 -0.75
CA GLU A 36 -4.01 -5.40 0.02
C GLU A 36 -2.70 -4.65 0.33
N ASP A 37 -1.61 -5.37 0.60
CA ASP A 37 -0.29 -4.79 0.89
C ASP A 37 0.29 -4.15 -0.38
N ILE A 38 -0.02 -4.72 -1.54
CA ILE A 38 0.36 -4.18 -2.84
C ILE A 38 -0.42 -2.92 -3.14
N GLU A 39 -1.73 -2.96 -2.96
CA GLU A 39 -2.62 -1.83 -3.20
C GLU A 39 -2.35 -0.67 -2.22
N ALA A 40 -1.99 -0.97 -0.97
CA ALA A 40 -1.52 0.03 -0.02
C ALA A 40 -0.23 0.70 -0.50
N PHE A 41 0.75 -0.10 -0.93
CA PHE A 41 2.02 0.42 -1.45
C PHE A 41 1.83 1.24 -2.75
N GLU A 42 0.95 0.80 -3.66
CA GLU A 42 0.58 1.54 -4.87
C GLU A 42 -0.04 2.91 -4.53
N ARG A 43 -0.89 2.96 -3.50
CA ARG A 43 -1.50 4.22 -3.02
C ARG A 43 -0.49 5.14 -2.33
N GLU A 44 0.41 4.61 -1.53
CA GLU A 44 1.49 5.38 -0.90
C GLU A 44 2.50 5.92 -1.93
N CYS A 45 2.70 5.17 -3.02
CA CYS A 45 3.56 5.53 -4.13
C CYS A 45 2.79 6.21 -5.28
N LEU A 46 1.60 6.75 -5.03
CA LEU A 46 0.88 7.54 -6.02
C LEU A 46 1.48 8.95 -6.07
N TYR A 47 1.82 9.43 -7.27
CA TYR A 47 2.37 10.76 -7.49
C TYR A 47 1.50 11.49 -8.50
N ASP A 48 1.11 12.74 -8.21
CA ASP A 48 0.41 13.60 -9.18
C ASP A 48 1.38 14.12 -10.26
N ASN A 49 2.64 14.31 -9.87
CA ASN A 49 3.73 14.74 -10.73
C ASN A 49 5.02 14.07 -10.22
N PRO A 50 6.06 13.79 -11.04
CA PRO A 50 7.30 13.15 -10.58
C PRO A 50 7.98 13.80 -9.35
N HIS A 51 7.69 15.07 -9.08
CA HIS A 51 8.19 15.81 -7.92
C HIS A 51 7.18 15.93 -6.76
N THR A 52 5.93 15.50 -6.93
CA THR A 52 4.83 15.72 -5.97
C THR A 52 4.07 14.43 -5.73
N ARG A 53 4.13 13.90 -4.50
CA ARG A 53 3.31 12.76 -4.08
C ARG A 53 1.85 13.17 -4.02
N CYS A 54 0.97 12.33 -4.58
CA CYS A 54 -0.46 12.48 -4.42
C CYS A 54 -0.78 12.09 -2.98
N ALA A 55 -1.15 13.07 -2.16
CA ALA A 55 -1.58 12.80 -0.78
C ALA A 55 -2.94 12.10 -0.87
N ALA A 56 -2.94 10.77 -0.87
CA ALA A 56 -4.16 9.97 -0.82
C ALA A 56 -5.00 10.47 0.35
N SER A 57 -6.02 11.26 0.04
CA SER A 57 -6.81 11.98 1.01
C SER A 57 -7.53 10.97 1.89
N ALA A 58 -7.32 11.09 3.20
CA ALA A 58 -8.00 10.32 4.22
C ALA A 58 -9.49 10.67 4.24
N SER A 59 -10.27 10.15 3.29
CA SER A 59 -11.73 10.11 3.38
C SER A 59 -12.12 8.84 4.14
N GLN A 60 -12.03 8.90 5.47
CA GLN A 60 -12.84 8.03 6.35
C GLN A 60 -12.95 8.71 7.71
N SER A 61 -13.94 9.59 7.82
CA SER A 61 -14.57 9.92 9.10
C SER A 61 -15.66 8.88 9.35
N PRO A 62 -15.59 8.07 10.42
CA PRO A 62 -16.78 7.45 10.95
C PRO A 62 -16.87 7.75 12.45
N SER A 63 -17.69 8.72 12.82
CA SER A 63 -18.45 8.71 14.08
C SER A 63 -19.42 9.90 14.09
N SER A 64 -20.51 9.74 13.37
CA SER A 64 -21.75 10.44 13.68
C SER A 64 -22.61 9.50 14.51
N ILE A 65 -22.30 9.31 15.80
CA ILE A 65 -23.24 8.72 16.77
C ILE A 65 -23.01 9.35 18.16
N LEU A 66 -24.12 9.82 18.78
CA LEU A 66 -24.35 10.36 20.14
C LEU A 66 -24.06 11.87 20.31
N GLN A 67 -25.04 12.78 20.49
CA GLN A 67 -26.05 12.88 21.56
C GLN A 67 -27.20 13.80 21.01
N GLY A 68 -28.50 13.50 21.06
CA GLY A 68 -29.31 13.30 22.25
C GLY A 68 -30.56 14.18 22.12
N VAL A 69 -31.68 13.58 21.72
CA VAL A 69 -33.04 14.10 21.95
C VAL A 69 -33.22 14.25 23.47
N ASN A 70 -33.56 15.45 23.97
CA ASN A 70 -34.48 15.56 25.11
C ASN A 70 -35.06 16.98 25.32
N VAL A 71 -36.39 17.02 25.36
CA VAL A 71 -37.37 18.01 25.85
C VAL A 71 -37.49 19.38 25.15
#